data_AF-A0A2V6ZUA7-F1
#
_entry.id   AF-A0A2V6ZUA7-F1
#
_cell.length_a   1.000
_cell.length_b   1.000
_cell.length_c   1.000
_cell.angle_alpha   90.00
_cell.angle_beta   90.00
_cell.angle_gamma   90.00
#
_symmetry.space_group_name_H-M   'P 1'
#
loop_
_entity.id
_entity.type
_entity.pdbx_description
1 polymer ?
#
loop_
_entity_poly.entity_id
_entity_poly.type
_entity_poly.pdbx_seq_one_letter_code
_entity_poly.pdbx_strand_id
1 'polypeptide(L)' 'MSYETLIVDQTGPIATITLIRPEARNALDFAMRRELLTALDEIEANPAGRVVILT' A
#
# COMPACT_ATOMS: atom_id res chain seq x y z
N MET A 1 -9.41 1.62 4.77
CA MET A 1 -8.82 1.79 6.12
C MET A 1 -7.85 2.95 6.08
N SER A 2 -7.65 3.68 7.17
CA SER A 2 -6.61 4.72 7.25
C SER A 2 -5.30 4.06 7.67
N TYR A 3 -4.34 3.99 6.75
CA TYR A 3 -2.96 3.61 7.03
C TYR A 3 -2.20 4.85 7.55
N GLU A 4 -1.25 4.66 8.46
CA GLU A 4 -0.45 5.75 9.00
C GLU A 4 0.74 6.08 8.09
N THR A 5 1.30 5.06 7.42
CA THR A 5 2.55 5.18 6.67
C THR A 5 2.40 4.95 5.16
N LEU A 6 1.19 4.60 4.72
CA LEU A 6 0.87 4.28 3.33
C LEU A 6 -0.35 5.08 2.85
N ILE A 7 -0.39 5.36 1.54
CA ILE A 7 -1.63 5.71 0.85
C ILE A 7 -1.91 4.59 -0.15
N VAL A 8 -3.13 4.07 -0.14
CA VAL A 8 -3.59 3.05 -1.10
C VAL A 8 -4.73 3.65 -1.90
N ASP A 9 -4.53 3.79 -3.20
CA ASP A 9 -5.55 4.21 -4.17
C ASP A 9 -5.87 3.06 -5.12
N GLN A 10 -7.14 2.90 -5.48
CA GLN A 10 -7.56 1.90 -6.46
C GLN A 10 -8.31 2.57 -7.61
N THR A 11 -7.68 2.55 -8.77
CA THR A 11 -8.24 3.08 -10.02
C THR A 11 -8.48 1.92 -10.98
N GLY A 12 -9.73 1.43 -11.02
CA GLY A 12 -10.11 0.27 -11.83
C GLY A 12 -9.30 -0.99 -11.44
N PRO A 13 -8.58 -1.62 -12.38
CA PRO A 13 -7.81 -2.84 -12.09
C PRO A 13 -6.42 -2.57 -11.50
N ILE A 14 -6.06 -1.31 -11.25
CA ILE A 14 -4.73 -0.93 -10.76
C ILE A 14 -4.86 -0.43 -9.33
N ALA A 15 -4.09 -1.02 -8.42
CA ALA A 15 -3.89 -0.51 -7.07
C ALA A 15 -2.53 0.20 -6.99
N THR A 16 -2.51 1.41 -6.44
CA THR A 16 -1.29 2.20 -6.23
C THR A 16 -1.06 2.37 -4.74
N ILE A 17 0.11 1.92 -4.27
CA ILE A 17 0.57 2.07 -2.89
C ILE A 17 1.69 3.10 -2.89
N THR A 18 1.51 4.18 -2.15
CA THR A 18 2.49 5.24 -1.97
C THR A 18 3.03 5.22 -0.54
N LEU A 19 4.34 5.12 -0.38
CA LEU A 19 5.01 5.22 0.91
C LEU A 19 5.08 6.69 1.34
N ILE A 20 4.48 7.06 2.47
CA ILE A 20 4.39 8.46 2.93
C ILE A 20 5.17 8.71 4.23
N ARG A 21 6.46 8.36 4.23
CA ARG A 21 7.39 8.65 5.33
C ARG A 21 8.57 9.50 4.90
N PRO A 22 8.33 10.75 4.46
CA PRO A 22 9.39 11.61 3.94
C PRO A 22 10.51 11.87 4.96
N GLU A 23 10.19 11.94 6.25
CA GLU A 23 11.14 12.16 7.35
C GLU A 23 12.18 11.03 7.47
N ALA A 24 11.79 9.81 7.11
CA ALA A 24 12.64 8.63 7.14
C ALA A 24 13.09 8.21 5.73
N ARG A 25 12.89 9.05 4.70
CA ARG A 25 13.13 8.72 3.29
C ARG A 25 12.45 7.42 2.85
N ASN A 26 11.22 7.19 3.32
CA ASN A 26 10.43 5.99 3.07
C ASN A 26 11.09 4.68 3.55
N ALA A 27 11.93 4.77 4.59
CA ALA A 27 12.49 3.58 5.22
C ALA A 27 11.38 2.67 5.77
N LEU A 28 11.50 1.37 5.46
CA LEU A 28 10.60 0.32 5.90
C LEU A 28 10.88 -0.03 7.36
N ASP A 29 10.01 0.41 8.27
CA ASP A 29 10.00 -0.07 9.65
C ASP A 29 8.96 -1.20 9.85
N PHE A 30 8.79 -1.62 11.11
CA PHE A 30 7.83 -2.67 11.43
C PHE A 30 6.38 -2.26 11.20
N ALA A 31 6.03 -0.98 11.41
CA ALA A 31 4.67 -0.50 11.20
C ALA A 31 4.34 -0.52 9.71
N MET A 32 5.20 0.08 8.88
CA MET A 32 5.02 0.12 7.43
C MET A 32 5.01 -1.27 6.80
N ARG A 33 5.83 -2.21 7.28
CA ARG A 33 5.79 -3.61 6.81
C ARG A 33 4.45 -4.28 7.11
N ARG A 34 3.91 -4.08 8.32
CA ARG A 34 2.61 -4.65 8.70
C ARG A 34 1.50 -4.06 7.85
N GLU A 35 1.49 -2.74 7.67
CA GLU A 35 0.52 -2.05 6.82
C GLU A 35 0.61 -2.51 5.37
N LEU A 36 1.83 -2.72 4.85
CA LEU A 36 2.03 -3.17 3.48
C LEU A 36 1.50 -4.58 3.27
N LEU A 37 1.73 -5.50 4.21
CA LEU A 37 1.15 -6.84 4.16
C LEU A 37 -0.38 -6.77 4.16
N THR A 38 -0.98 -5.99 5.06
CA THR A 38 -2.43 -5.81 5.10
C THR A 38 -2.98 -5.24 3.79
N ALA A 39 -2.33 -4.21 3.22
CA ALA A 39 -2.74 -3.63 1.95
C ALA A 39 -2.65 -4.63 0.79
N LEU A 40 -1.60 -5.46 0.76
CA LEU A 40 -1.43 -6.49 -0.27
C LEU A 40 -2.49 -7.60 -0.12
N ASP A 41 -2.77 -8.07 1.10
CA ASP A 41 -3.82 -9.06 1.34
C ASP A 41 -5.21 -8.55 0.89
N GLU A 42 -5.50 -7.26 1.14
CA GLU A 42 -6.74 -6.62 0.69
C GLU A 42 -6.83 -6.54 -0.85
N ILE A 43 -5.72 -6.19 -1.52
CA ILE A 43 -5.67 -6.13 -2.98
C ILE A 43 -5.79 -7.52 -3.60
N GLU A 44 -5.14 -8.54 -3.01
CA GLU A 44 -5.24 -9.94 -3.44
C GLU A 44 -6.67 -10.47 -3.32
N ALA A 45 -7.35 -10.14 -2.21
CA ALA A 45 -8.74 -10.53 -2.00
C ALA A 45 -9.71 -9.85 -2.97
N ASN A 46 -9.30 -8.75 -3.64
CA ASN A 46 -10.13 -8.04 -4.58
C ASN A 46 -9.97 -8.58 -6.02
N PRO A 47 -10.98 -9.28 -6.58
CA PRO A 47 -10.90 -9.88 -7.91
C PRO A 47 -10.80 -8.87 -9.06
N ALA A 48 -11.10 -7.58 -8.81
CA ALA A 48 -10.91 -6.51 -9.79
C ALA A 48 -9.44 -6.10 -9.92
N GLY A 49 -8.62 -6.29 -8.88
CA GLY A 49 -7.20 -5.97 -8.88
C GLY A 49 -6.41 -6.86 -9.83
N ARG A 50 -5.59 -6.24 -10.69
CA ARG A 50 -4.72 -6.95 -11.66
C ARG A 50 -3.26 -6.54 -11.54
N VAL A 51 -3.01 -5.29 -11.16
CA VAL A 51 -1.67 -4.71 -11.09
C VAL A 51 -1.52 -3.91 -9.81
N VAL A 52 -0.36 -4.02 -9.16
CA VAL A 52 0.04 -3.18 -8.04
C VAL A 52 1.22 -2.32 -8.45
N ILE A 53 1.11 -1.01 -8.23
CA ILE A 53 2.20 -0.04 -8.34
C ILE A 53 2.63 0.31 -6.92
N LEU A 54 3.93 0.24 -6.64
CA LEU A 54 4.53 0.65 -5.37
C LEU A 54 5.49 1.80 -5.63
N THR A 55 5.31 2.93 -4.95
CA THR A 55 6.12 4.15 -5.13
C THR A 55 6.38 4.92 -3.83
#